data_AF-A0A956BNV5-F1
#
_entry.id   AF-A0A956BNV5-F1
#
_cell.length_a   1.000
_cell.length_b   1.000
_cell.length_c   1.000
_cell.angle_alpha   90.00
_cell.angle_beta   90.00
_cell.angle_gamma   90.00
#
_symmetry.space_group_name_H-M   'P 1'
#
loop_
_entity.id
_entity.type
_entity.pdbx_description
1 polymer ?
#
loop_
_entity_poly.entity_id
_entity_poly.type
_entity_poly.pdbx_seq_one_letter_code
_entity_poly.pdbx_strand_id
1 'polypeptide(L)'
;AGSAGVMVLAGVPWNAVSLATLVPVLGLAVDYGVFLAEGHPSAPRAVALSAGTTLAGFLPLALAESPALAGVGLAMGAGVGTAGLVAVVLLPALQRGWPGERTRVWVERLALAAVLAVHLDVGWIALASFTPPLPERQLPREVVVEGDTRSSGPVRLVRTEGIHVLATEGEPYEMGWRARRVTSHLRPRLEEELFDSFTRNVPTPVFRWLITRGSLAAGWSLEEHLLPAHRAEIQGGDDASDVPYWLAGPSYTRKVYYHALHYIGQALVDSPLLACTGLLAGPGATADGHWLLARNFDFEGGVAFDRDKIVRVHRSPDGHSYASVGFAGMIGAVSGVNDAGIAIAINASGSSVPPRPGTPMTLILREVLESAGSLDDVERILRERTGFVSENVLVVDADHGRAALFEVTPAQVERIDVTGSLGVSNHFRSGALLDDPTNRHRMATSTTVQRLARMNELLRTHHGALDTDVALRVLGDRASEGGEPLPDGHRHALDAMIATHAVVIDATTRTLRVSRFPNLSAGFVELRLDDLLAGELHARSVGSVAGDAPTALAMREGRELLRAARRSGAARADSLTARALISMGDHPEAHFERGRVLAERGELDEAREHLRRALELVPEYAHQREQIEAWLR
;
A
#
# COMPACT_ATOMS: atom_id res chain seq x y z
N ALA A 1 19.13 18.72 16.25
CA ALA A 1 18.51 17.68 15.40
C ALA A 1 18.19 16.40 16.20
N GLY A 2 19.17 15.70 16.80
CA GLY A 2 18.92 14.50 17.62
C GLY A 2 17.98 14.72 18.83
N SER A 3 18.19 15.77 19.62
CA SER A 3 17.27 16.16 20.71
C SER A 3 15.83 16.40 20.21
N ALA A 4 15.67 16.87 18.97
CA ALA A 4 14.36 17.09 18.36
C ALA A 4 13.62 15.82 18.02
N GLY A 5 14.31 14.86 17.42
CA GLY A 5 13.64 13.60 17.12
C GLY A 5 13.45 12.71 18.33
N VAL A 6 14.28 12.77 19.37
CA VAL A 6 13.98 12.05 20.62
C VAL A 6 12.71 12.59 21.27
N MET A 7 12.51 13.91 21.31
CA MET A 7 11.27 14.50 21.83
C MET A 7 10.03 14.10 21.01
N VAL A 8 10.12 14.16 19.67
CA VAL A 8 8.99 13.78 18.81
C VAL A 8 8.70 12.28 18.90
N LEU A 9 9.71 11.42 18.96
CA LEU A 9 9.53 9.98 19.18
C LEU A 9 8.89 9.67 20.53
N ALA A 10 9.11 10.52 21.54
CA ALA A 10 8.49 10.42 22.85
C ALA A 10 7.10 11.08 22.92
N GLY A 11 6.58 11.62 21.82
CA GLY A 11 5.28 12.30 21.77
C GLY A 11 5.25 13.65 22.50
N VAL A 12 6.42 14.26 22.80
CA VAL A 12 6.51 15.52 23.53
C VAL A 12 6.63 16.71 22.56
N PRO A 13 5.69 17.68 22.58
CA PRO A 13 5.68 18.78 21.64
C PRO A 13 6.85 19.76 21.85
N TRP A 14 7.32 20.34 20.75
CA TRP A 14 8.32 21.41 20.78
C TRP A 14 7.76 22.67 21.44
N ASN A 15 8.51 23.19 22.40
CA ASN A 15 8.18 24.44 23.08
C ASN A 15 9.44 25.31 23.25
N ALA A 16 9.24 26.60 23.46
CA ALA A 16 10.33 27.58 23.58
C ALA A 16 11.33 27.21 24.68
N VAL A 17 10.88 26.57 25.76
CA VAL A 17 11.73 26.14 26.88
C VAL A 17 12.65 25.00 26.45
N SER A 18 12.13 24.04 25.68
CA SER A 18 12.92 22.92 25.14
C SER A 18 13.91 23.39 24.08
N LEU A 19 13.55 24.38 23.25
CA LEU A 19 14.48 25.05 22.32
C LEU A 19 15.66 25.71 23.05
N ALA A 20 15.39 26.37 24.17
CA ALA A 20 16.42 27.03 24.97
C ALA A 20 17.47 26.04 25.51
N THR A 21 17.12 24.75 25.67
CA THR A 21 18.06 23.70 26.11
C THR A 21 19.12 23.34 25.08
N LEU A 22 18.94 23.69 23.81
CA LEU A 22 19.94 23.41 22.78
C LEU A 22 21.23 24.22 22.98
N VAL A 23 21.12 25.41 23.56
CA VAL A 23 22.25 26.30 23.83
C VAL A 23 23.23 25.68 24.84
N PRO A 24 22.81 25.25 26.04
CA PRO A 24 23.70 24.58 27.00
C PRO A 24 24.18 23.22 26.51
N VAL A 25 23.39 22.46 25.74
CA VAL A 25 23.84 21.21 25.11
C VAL A 25 25.02 21.47 24.16
N LEU A 26 24.91 22.49 23.32
CA LEU A 26 25.97 22.88 22.39
C LEU A 26 27.22 23.34 23.14
N GLY A 27 27.04 24.18 24.17
CA GLY A 27 28.13 24.65 25.02
C GLY A 27 28.91 23.49 25.64
N LEU A 28 28.20 22.57 26.31
CA LEU A 28 28.82 21.38 26.93
C LEU A 28 29.53 20.49 25.90
N ALA A 29 28.94 20.29 24.71
CA ALA A 29 29.57 19.48 23.67
C ALA A 29 30.89 20.10 23.17
N VAL A 30 30.93 21.43 23.02
CA VAL A 30 32.16 22.16 22.67
C VAL A 30 33.18 22.03 23.79
N ASP A 31 32.76 22.25 25.04
CA ASP A 31 33.64 22.17 26.21
C ASP A 31 34.24 20.76 26.36
N TYR A 32 33.46 19.70 26.14
CA TYR A 32 33.95 18.33 26.16
C TYR A 32 35.03 18.09 25.10
N GLY A 33 34.82 18.63 23.89
CA GLY A 33 35.80 18.54 22.81
C GLY A 33 37.10 19.28 23.12
N VAL A 34 36.99 20.53 23.59
CA VAL A 34 38.14 21.37 23.95
C VAL A 34 38.94 20.72 25.08
N PHE A 35 38.26 20.27 26.14
CA PHE A 35 38.92 19.69 27.31
C PHE A 35 39.62 18.36 27.01
N LEU A 36 39.09 17.57 26.09
CA LEU A 36 39.77 16.36 25.61
C LEU A 36 40.96 16.68 24.70
N ALA A 37 40.86 17.74 23.88
CA ALA A 37 41.96 18.17 23.00
C ALA A 37 43.16 18.72 23.79
N GLU A 38 42.96 19.25 25.00
CA GLU A 38 44.04 19.68 25.90
C GLU A 38 44.89 18.51 26.44
N GLY A 39 44.44 17.25 26.27
CA GLY A 39 45.28 16.07 26.49
C GLY A 39 45.55 15.71 27.95
N HIS A 40 44.81 16.27 28.90
CA HIS A 40 45.03 16.00 30.33
C HIS A 40 44.67 14.55 30.69
N PRO A 41 45.47 13.82 31.51
CA PRO A 41 45.21 12.41 31.85
C PRO A 41 43.84 12.15 32.51
N SER A 42 43.33 13.15 33.23
CA SER A 42 42.02 13.10 33.90
C SER A 42 40.85 13.56 33.02
N ALA A 43 41.10 14.06 31.80
CA ALA A 43 40.07 14.67 30.96
C ALA A 43 38.87 13.76 30.66
N PRO A 44 39.06 12.46 30.30
CA PRO A 44 37.93 11.57 30.05
C PRO A 44 37.05 11.35 31.30
N ARG A 45 37.66 11.29 32.48
CA ARG A 45 36.92 11.11 33.75
C ARG A 45 36.16 12.37 34.14
N ALA A 46 36.74 13.54 33.90
CA ALA A 46 36.08 14.82 34.16
C ALA A 46 34.89 15.05 33.22
N VAL A 47 35.06 14.76 31.93
CA VAL A 47 33.96 14.83 30.94
C VAL A 47 32.87 13.81 31.28
N ALA A 48 33.23 12.57 31.61
CA ALA A 48 32.26 11.56 32.04
C ALA A 48 31.48 11.99 33.29
N LEU A 49 32.17 12.59 34.27
CA LEU A 49 31.55 13.10 35.49
C LEU A 49 30.61 14.27 35.18
N SER A 50 31.04 15.23 34.36
CA SER A 50 30.21 16.38 33.94
C SER A 50 28.97 15.93 33.17
N ALA A 51 29.11 15.01 32.21
CA ALA A 51 27.98 14.46 31.48
C ALA A 51 27.04 13.69 32.41
N GLY A 52 27.60 12.86 33.29
CA GLY A 52 26.84 12.07 34.26
C GLY A 52 26.05 12.93 35.26
N THR A 53 26.65 13.98 35.81
CA THR A 53 25.95 14.88 36.74
C THR A 53 24.87 15.70 36.04
N THR A 54 25.13 16.17 34.81
CA THR A 54 24.14 16.88 33.99
C THR A 54 22.94 15.97 33.67
N LEU A 55 23.20 14.71 33.27
CA LEU A 55 22.15 13.73 33.02
C LEU A 55 21.37 13.41 34.30
N ALA A 56 22.05 13.21 35.44
CA ALA A 56 21.39 12.96 36.72
C ALA A 56 20.48 14.12 37.14
N GLY A 57 20.83 15.36 36.82
CA GLY A 57 20.03 16.54 37.13
C GLY A 57 18.82 16.74 36.21
N PHE A 58 18.99 16.54 34.90
CA PHE A 58 17.95 16.89 33.91
C PHE A 58 17.14 15.70 33.40
N LEU A 59 17.70 14.49 33.30
CA LEU A 59 17.00 13.33 32.76
C LEU A 59 15.73 12.95 33.54
N PRO A 60 15.67 13.06 34.89
CA PRO A 60 14.43 12.78 35.63
C PRO A 60 13.25 13.69 35.21
N LEU A 61 13.52 14.88 34.67
CA LEU A 61 12.47 15.77 34.17
C LEU A 61 11.71 15.17 32.99
N ALA A 62 12.29 14.20 32.27
CA ALA A 62 11.61 13.47 31.20
C ALA A 62 10.36 12.71 31.67
N LEU A 63 10.25 12.44 32.97
CA LEU A 63 9.10 11.78 33.60
C LEU A 63 8.06 12.78 34.12
N ALA A 64 8.27 14.09 33.94
CA ALA A 64 7.35 15.10 34.41
C ALA A 64 6.04 15.08 33.62
N GLU A 65 4.91 15.28 34.32
CA GLU A 65 3.59 15.41 33.67
C GLU A 65 3.50 16.67 32.79
N SER A 66 4.31 17.69 33.08
CA SER A 66 4.39 18.92 32.28
C SER A 66 5.16 18.68 30.98
N PRO A 67 4.55 18.91 29.79
CA PRO A 67 5.22 18.74 28.51
C PRO A 67 6.47 19.63 28.35
N ALA A 68 6.48 20.79 29.01
CA ALA A 68 7.63 21.69 28.99
C ALA A 68 8.84 21.08 29.73
N LEU A 69 8.61 20.50 30.90
CA LEU A 69 9.67 19.90 31.72
C LEU A 69 10.11 18.54 31.15
N ALA A 70 9.15 17.74 30.67
CA ALA A 70 9.43 16.50 29.94
C ALA A 70 10.32 16.76 28.72
N GLY A 71 10.00 17.81 27.96
CA GLY A 71 10.77 18.21 26.79
C GLY A 71 12.20 18.63 27.13
N VAL A 72 12.39 19.37 28.22
CA VAL A 72 13.73 19.73 28.73
C VAL A 72 14.54 18.48 29.09
N GLY A 73 13.95 17.54 29.82
CA GLY A 73 14.63 16.32 30.25
C GLY A 73 15.04 15.43 29.08
N LEU A 74 14.16 15.26 28.09
CA LEU A 74 14.46 14.50 26.87
C LEU A 74 15.50 15.18 25.99
N ALA A 75 15.41 16.51 25.81
CA ALA A 75 16.34 17.25 24.98
C ALA A 75 17.77 17.25 25.54
N MET A 76 17.89 17.47 26.87
CA MET A 76 19.15 17.39 27.60
C MET A 76 19.69 15.96 27.64
N GLY A 77 18.82 14.98 27.92
CA GLY A 77 19.17 13.57 27.94
C GLY A 77 19.79 13.10 26.62
N ALA A 78 19.12 13.37 25.51
CA ALA A 78 19.59 13.01 24.18
C ALA A 78 20.85 13.78 23.79
N GLY A 79 20.88 15.10 24.03
CA GLY A 79 21.98 15.96 23.65
C GLY A 79 23.26 15.69 24.42
N VAL A 80 23.21 15.79 25.75
CA VAL A 80 24.36 15.59 26.64
C VAL A 80 24.78 14.12 26.67
N GLY A 81 23.82 13.19 26.64
CA GLY A 81 24.10 11.76 26.60
C GLY A 81 24.89 11.37 25.35
N THR A 82 24.50 11.87 24.18
CA THR A 82 25.24 11.65 22.94
C THR A 82 26.62 12.31 23.01
N ALA A 83 26.69 13.59 23.40
CA ALA A 83 27.96 14.30 23.48
C ALA A 83 28.96 13.61 24.40
N GLY A 84 28.51 13.17 25.59
CA GLY A 84 29.33 12.43 26.54
C GLY A 84 29.76 11.07 26.01
N LEU A 85 28.87 10.31 25.36
CA LEU A 85 29.21 9.01 24.77
C LEU A 85 30.23 9.13 23.63
N VAL A 86 30.07 10.13 22.76
CA VAL A 86 31.04 10.42 21.69
C VAL A 86 32.41 10.80 22.28
N ALA A 87 32.41 11.70 23.25
CA ALA A 87 33.61 12.24 23.87
C ALA A 87 34.41 11.18 24.67
N VAL A 88 33.72 10.36 25.47
CA VAL A 88 34.36 9.47 26.45
C VAL A 88 34.57 8.06 25.91
N VAL A 89 33.69 7.59 25.03
CA VAL A 89 33.69 6.19 24.56
C VAL A 89 34.13 6.11 23.11
N LEU A 90 33.43 6.79 22.20
CA LEU A 90 33.61 6.63 20.77
C LEU A 90 34.98 7.16 20.30
N LEU A 91 35.30 8.41 20.62
CA LEU A 91 36.56 9.04 20.21
C LEU A 91 37.77 8.25 20.78
N PRO A 92 37.87 7.95 22.09
CA PRO A 92 39.03 7.21 22.61
C PRO A 92 39.15 5.78 22.10
N ALA A 93 38.05 5.12 21.73
CA ALA A 93 38.08 3.78 21.13
C ALA A 93 38.63 3.82 19.69
N LEU A 94 38.22 4.81 18.89
CA LEU A 94 38.72 5.01 17.53
C LEU A 94 40.19 5.40 17.50
N GLN A 95 40.65 6.14 18.52
CA GLN A 95 42.04 6.56 18.67
C GLN A 95 43.01 5.42 19.01
N ARG A 96 42.53 4.31 19.59
CA ARG A 96 43.38 3.17 19.99
C ARG A 96 43.65 2.16 18.87
N GLY A 97 42.86 2.16 17.80
CA GLY A 97 42.87 1.09 16.79
C GLY A 97 43.67 1.34 15.52
N TRP A 98 44.21 2.55 15.30
CA TRP A 98 44.72 2.96 13.99
C TRP A 98 46.13 3.58 14.07
N PRO A 99 47.14 2.97 13.41
CA PRO A 99 48.56 3.32 13.60
C PRO A 99 49.03 4.60 12.89
N GLY A 100 48.21 5.21 12.02
CA GLY A 100 48.58 6.40 11.25
C GLY A 100 47.75 7.63 11.60
N GLU A 101 48.41 8.77 11.84
CA GLU A 101 47.78 10.04 12.22
C GLU A 101 46.75 10.52 11.19
N ARG A 102 47.07 10.44 9.88
CA ARG A 102 46.11 10.75 8.81
C ARG A 102 44.91 9.82 8.83
N THR A 103 45.11 8.51 9.01
CA THR A 103 44.02 7.52 9.01
C THR A 103 43.13 7.69 10.24
N ARG A 104 43.72 8.00 11.39
CA ARG A 104 42.99 8.34 12.63
C ARG A 104 42.09 9.56 12.44
N VAL A 105 42.60 10.65 11.85
CA VAL A 105 41.79 11.85 11.56
C VAL A 105 40.63 11.53 10.61
N TRP A 106 40.85 10.72 9.58
CA TRP A 106 39.77 10.29 8.68
C TRP A 106 38.71 9.44 9.37
N VAL A 107 39.12 8.50 10.23
CA VAL A 107 38.21 7.64 11.01
C VAL A 107 37.39 8.46 12.02
N GLU A 108 38.02 9.41 12.72
CA GLU A 108 37.33 10.34 13.62
C GLU A 108 36.30 11.19 12.86
N ARG A 109 36.67 11.74 11.70
CA ARG A 109 35.76 12.52 10.84
C ARG A 109 34.58 11.68 10.35
N LEU A 110 34.82 10.43 9.94
CA LEU A 110 33.77 9.51 9.50
C LEU A 110 32.82 9.15 10.65
N ALA A 111 33.34 8.92 11.86
CA ALA A 111 32.51 8.63 13.02
C ALA A 111 31.66 9.84 13.45
N LEU A 112 32.23 11.04 13.44
CA LEU A 112 31.49 12.28 13.70
C LEU A 112 30.43 12.53 12.61
N ALA A 113 30.76 12.30 11.34
CA ALA A 113 29.81 12.37 10.24
C ALA A 113 28.67 11.35 10.41
N ALA A 114 28.96 10.14 10.89
CA ALA A 114 27.94 9.13 11.17
C ALA A 114 27.00 9.55 12.32
N VAL A 115 27.54 10.11 13.41
CA VAL A 115 26.72 10.65 14.52
C VAL A 115 25.85 11.81 14.05
N LEU A 116 26.41 12.73 13.27
CA LEU A 116 25.68 13.84 12.67
C LEU A 116 24.57 13.33 11.74
N ALA A 117 24.88 12.33 10.90
CA ALA A 117 23.89 11.71 10.02
C ALA A 117 22.73 11.08 10.81
N VAL A 118 23.01 10.36 11.90
CA VAL A 118 21.95 9.83 12.80
C VAL A 118 21.11 10.97 13.41
N HIS A 119 21.74 12.07 13.82
CA HIS A 119 21.02 13.21 14.38
C HIS A 119 20.15 13.94 13.37
N LEU A 120 20.65 14.11 12.15
CA LEU A 120 19.90 14.68 11.03
C LEU A 120 18.76 13.75 10.62
N ASP A 121 18.98 12.44 10.65
CA ASP A 121 17.97 11.43 10.34
C ASP A 121 16.83 11.45 11.36
N VAL A 122 17.17 11.41 12.65
CA VAL A 122 16.21 11.49 13.76
C VAL A 122 15.46 12.83 13.72
N GLY A 123 16.16 13.94 13.43
CA GLY A 123 15.54 15.24 13.23
C GLY A 123 14.62 15.31 12.01
N TRP A 124 14.97 14.62 10.92
CA TRP A 124 14.16 14.53 9.71
C TRP A 124 12.86 13.77 9.95
N ILE A 125 12.92 12.60 10.59
CA ILE A 125 11.72 11.84 10.97
C ILE A 125 10.76 12.70 11.80
N ALA A 126 11.31 13.45 12.74
CA ALA A 126 10.57 14.35 13.61
C ALA A 126 9.84 15.45 12.84
N LEU A 127 10.55 16.08 11.92
CA LEU A 127 10.06 17.17 11.08
C LEU A 127 9.04 16.68 10.03
N ALA A 128 9.26 15.49 9.45
CA ALA A 128 8.35 14.90 8.47
C ALA A 128 7.04 14.37 9.09
N SER A 129 6.96 14.29 10.42
CA SER A 129 5.80 13.78 11.16
C SER A 129 5.13 14.87 12.01
N PHE A 130 5.18 16.11 11.51
CA PHE A 130 4.88 17.33 12.29
C PHE A 130 3.44 17.43 12.79
N THR A 131 2.49 16.70 12.21
CA THR A 131 1.09 16.84 12.62
C THR A 131 0.89 16.10 13.95
N PRO A 132 0.59 16.81 15.06
CA PRO A 132 0.47 16.16 16.36
C PRO A 132 -0.70 15.16 16.33
N PRO A 133 -0.53 13.96 16.87
CA PRO A 133 -1.63 13.01 16.99
C PRO A 133 -2.77 13.66 17.80
N LEU A 134 -4.02 13.26 17.52
CA LEU A 134 -5.11 13.67 18.41
C LEU A 134 -4.86 13.12 19.81
N PRO A 135 -5.35 13.78 20.88
CA PRO A 135 -5.17 13.28 22.23
C PRO A 135 -5.71 11.85 22.35
N GLU A 136 -4.87 10.93 22.83
CA GLU A 136 -5.28 9.53 23.02
C GLU A 136 -6.46 9.48 23.99
N ARG A 137 -7.54 8.80 23.55
CA ARG A 137 -8.68 8.46 24.41
C ARG A 137 -8.58 6.99 24.80
N GLN A 138 -8.52 6.72 26.10
CA GLN A 138 -8.58 5.35 26.60
C GLN A 138 -10.00 4.79 26.45
N LEU A 139 -10.15 3.84 25.54
CA LEU A 139 -11.40 3.12 25.30
C LEU A 139 -11.27 1.66 25.76
N PRO A 140 -12.40 0.97 26.04
CA PRO A 140 -12.38 -0.43 26.44
C PRO A 140 -11.61 -1.30 25.44
N ARG A 141 -10.79 -2.21 25.97
CA ARG A 141 -9.98 -3.15 25.18
C ARG A 141 -10.71 -4.46 24.88
N GLU A 142 -11.85 -4.69 25.53
CA GLU A 142 -12.62 -5.93 25.46
C GLU A 142 -13.22 -6.14 24.06
N VAL A 143 -13.13 -7.40 23.61
CA VAL A 143 -13.73 -7.89 22.38
C VAL A 143 -14.53 -9.13 22.76
N VAL A 144 -15.82 -9.11 22.48
CA VAL A 144 -16.69 -10.28 22.66
C VAL A 144 -16.56 -11.15 21.42
N VAL A 145 -16.39 -12.46 21.61
CA VAL A 145 -16.27 -13.44 20.52
C VAL A 145 -17.34 -14.49 20.68
N GLU A 146 -18.23 -14.58 19.69
CA GLU A 146 -19.37 -15.49 19.66
C GLU A 146 -19.40 -16.19 18.29
N GLY A 147 -18.97 -17.46 18.25
CA GLY A 147 -18.82 -18.21 17.00
C GLY A 147 -17.87 -17.48 16.03
N ASP A 148 -18.37 -17.20 14.82
CA ASP A 148 -17.66 -16.47 13.77
C ASP A 148 -17.76 -14.93 13.89
N THR A 149 -18.36 -14.43 14.97
CA THR A 149 -18.55 -12.99 15.20
C THR A 149 -17.59 -12.48 16.28
N ARG A 150 -16.94 -11.34 16.01
CA ARG A 150 -16.19 -10.54 16.99
C ARG A 150 -16.81 -9.16 17.09
N SER A 151 -17.08 -8.67 18.30
CA SER A 151 -17.70 -7.36 18.50
C SER A 151 -16.99 -6.52 19.57
N SER A 152 -17.06 -5.21 19.40
CA SER A 152 -16.62 -4.23 20.39
C SER A 152 -17.54 -3.01 20.27
N GLY A 153 -18.49 -2.88 21.20
CA GLY A 153 -19.59 -1.92 21.09
C GLY A 153 -20.40 -2.13 19.79
N PRO A 154 -20.67 -1.07 19.00
CA PRO A 154 -21.44 -1.17 17.76
C PRO A 154 -20.66 -1.78 16.58
N VAL A 155 -19.33 -1.90 16.70
CA VAL A 155 -18.48 -2.44 15.64
C VAL A 155 -18.48 -3.97 15.71
N ARG A 156 -18.78 -4.61 14.59
CA ARG A 156 -18.88 -6.07 14.48
C ARG A 156 -18.12 -6.58 13.26
N LEU A 157 -17.32 -7.62 13.44
CA LEU A 157 -16.66 -8.37 12.39
C LEU A 157 -17.25 -9.78 12.35
N VAL A 158 -17.84 -10.17 11.22
CA VAL A 158 -18.40 -11.51 11.00
C VAL A 158 -17.58 -12.22 9.93
N ARG A 159 -17.13 -13.45 10.21
CA ARG A 159 -16.58 -14.33 9.19
C ARG A 159 -17.72 -15.14 8.55
N THR A 160 -17.85 -15.07 7.23
CA THR A 160 -18.96 -15.71 6.52
C THR A 160 -18.49 -16.18 5.15
N GLU A 161 -18.79 -17.42 4.79
CA GLU A 161 -18.50 -18.00 3.47
C GLU A 161 -17.06 -17.80 2.96
N GLY A 162 -16.08 -17.75 3.88
CA GLY A 162 -14.66 -17.57 3.55
C GLY A 162 -14.19 -16.12 3.39
N ILE A 163 -15.05 -15.13 3.64
CA ILE A 163 -14.68 -13.70 3.70
C ILE A 163 -15.01 -13.09 5.08
N HIS A 164 -14.66 -11.82 5.26
CA HIS A 164 -15.00 -11.05 6.45
C HIS A 164 -15.92 -9.87 6.12
N VAL A 165 -16.94 -9.64 6.93
CA VAL A 165 -17.81 -8.46 6.87
C VAL A 165 -17.60 -7.63 8.13
N LEU A 166 -17.14 -6.38 7.99
CA LEU A 166 -16.88 -5.45 9.09
C LEU A 166 -17.93 -4.33 9.09
N ALA A 167 -18.89 -4.41 9.98
CA ALA A 167 -19.86 -3.34 10.21
C ALA A 167 -19.30 -2.30 11.18
N THR A 168 -19.32 -1.03 10.78
CA THR A 168 -18.83 0.10 11.57
C THR A 168 -19.87 1.20 11.68
N GLU A 169 -19.94 1.83 12.85
CA GLU A 169 -20.91 2.87 13.20
C GLU A 169 -20.38 3.68 14.40
N GLY A 170 -20.73 4.96 14.45
CA GLY A 170 -20.42 5.86 15.55
C GLY A 170 -19.33 6.89 15.24
N GLU A 171 -18.79 7.50 16.29
CA GLU A 171 -17.79 8.57 16.18
C GLU A 171 -16.49 8.04 15.55
N PRO A 172 -15.86 8.78 14.62
CA PRO A 172 -14.72 8.28 13.85
C PRO A 172 -13.56 7.71 14.66
N TYR A 173 -13.10 8.39 15.72
CA TYR A 173 -12.00 7.88 16.55
C TYR A 173 -12.38 6.56 17.24
N GLU A 174 -13.56 6.50 17.87
CA GLU A 174 -14.04 5.27 18.53
C GLU A 174 -14.22 4.11 17.55
N MET A 175 -14.72 4.40 16.36
CA MET A 175 -14.87 3.44 15.27
C MET A 175 -13.52 2.86 14.88
N GLY A 176 -12.51 3.70 14.68
CA GLY A 176 -11.14 3.27 14.34
C GLY A 176 -10.53 2.37 15.41
N TRP A 177 -10.67 2.78 16.68
CA TRP A 177 -10.22 2.00 17.83
C TRP A 177 -10.88 0.62 17.86
N ARG A 178 -12.22 0.56 17.82
CA ARG A 178 -12.98 -0.69 17.92
C ARG A 178 -12.77 -1.59 16.72
N ALA A 179 -12.75 -1.03 15.51
CA ALA A 179 -12.40 -1.75 14.28
C ALA A 179 -11.03 -2.40 14.38
N ARG A 180 -10.05 -1.69 14.94
CA ARG A 180 -8.71 -2.24 15.19
C ARG A 180 -8.73 -3.42 16.17
N ARG A 181 -9.52 -3.34 17.24
CA ARG A 181 -9.64 -4.42 18.24
C ARG A 181 -10.28 -5.67 17.64
N VAL A 182 -11.39 -5.53 16.89
CA VAL A 182 -12.08 -6.70 16.31
C VAL A 182 -11.32 -7.31 15.12
N THR A 183 -10.42 -6.57 14.47
CA THR A 183 -9.56 -7.08 13.36
C THR A 183 -8.15 -7.49 13.80
N SER A 184 -7.87 -7.51 15.11
CA SER A 184 -6.52 -7.72 15.66
C SER A 184 -5.81 -9.01 15.20
N HIS A 185 -6.54 -10.08 14.91
CA HIS A 185 -6.00 -11.38 14.48
C HIS A 185 -5.64 -11.44 12.98
N LEU A 186 -6.16 -10.53 12.16
CA LEU A 186 -5.91 -10.50 10.72
C LEU A 186 -4.64 -9.70 10.38
N ARG A 187 -4.35 -8.66 11.17
CA ARG A 187 -3.38 -7.62 10.80
C ARG A 187 -1.89 -7.99 10.92
N PRO A 188 -1.41 -8.77 11.92
CA PRO A 188 0.01 -9.12 11.99
C PRO A 188 0.52 -9.68 10.66
N ARG A 189 -0.30 -10.52 10.03
CA ARG A 189 -0.03 -11.12 8.72
C ARG A 189 0.07 -10.09 7.59
N LEU A 190 -0.80 -9.08 7.55
CA LEU A 190 -0.79 -8.05 6.51
C LEU A 190 0.42 -7.10 6.62
N GLU A 191 0.72 -6.61 7.82
CA GLU A 191 1.88 -5.71 8.01
C GLU A 191 3.21 -6.43 7.85
N GLU A 192 3.32 -7.67 8.35
CA GLU A 192 4.48 -8.53 8.12
C GLU A 192 4.65 -8.80 6.62
N GLU A 193 3.58 -9.14 5.88
CA GLU A 193 3.69 -9.36 4.44
C GLU A 193 4.14 -8.11 3.67
N LEU A 194 3.64 -6.92 4.04
CA LEU A 194 4.08 -5.65 3.43
C LEU A 194 5.54 -5.35 3.74
N PHE A 195 5.95 -5.48 5.00
CA PHE A 195 7.31 -5.20 5.40
C PHE A 195 8.28 -6.23 4.82
N ASP A 196 7.91 -7.50 4.83
CA ASP A 196 8.69 -8.56 4.19
C ASP A 196 8.75 -8.32 2.67
N SER A 197 7.67 -7.87 2.03
CA SER A 197 7.68 -7.52 0.60
C SER A 197 8.65 -6.37 0.33
N PHE A 198 8.60 -5.31 1.14
CA PHE A 198 9.52 -4.17 1.05
C PHE A 198 10.99 -4.60 1.24
N THR A 199 11.28 -5.40 2.27
CA THR A 199 12.63 -5.89 2.52
C THR A 199 13.12 -6.90 1.50
N ARG A 200 12.22 -7.69 0.89
CA ARG A 200 12.53 -8.60 -0.22
C ARG A 200 12.85 -7.83 -1.52
N ASN A 201 12.09 -6.78 -1.84
CA ASN A 201 12.27 -5.99 -3.06
C ASN A 201 13.43 -4.99 -2.94
N VAL A 202 13.73 -4.52 -1.74
CA VAL A 202 14.84 -3.61 -1.45
C VAL A 202 15.75 -4.27 -0.38
N PRO A 203 16.58 -5.26 -0.75
CA PRO A 203 17.35 -6.02 0.23
C PRO A 203 18.39 -5.17 0.98
N THR A 204 18.96 -4.18 0.30
CA THR A 204 20.01 -3.32 0.83
C THR A 204 19.48 -2.36 1.90
N PRO A 205 19.95 -2.43 3.16
CA PRO A 205 19.46 -1.58 4.24
C PRO A 205 19.59 -0.08 3.97
N VAL A 206 20.65 0.36 3.28
CA VAL A 206 20.87 1.78 2.93
C VAL A 206 19.82 2.27 1.93
N PHE A 207 19.49 1.49 0.91
CA PHE A 207 18.43 1.85 -0.03
C PHE A 207 17.05 1.84 0.62
N ARG A 208 16.78 0.89 1.53
CA ARG A 208 15.55 0.92 2.34
C ARG A 208 15.46 2.21 3.15
N TRP A 209 16.55 2.57 3.82
CA TRP A 209 16.61 3.81 4.58
C TRP A 209 16.35 5.03 3.68
N LEU A 210 17.00 5.13 2.52
CA LEU A 210 16.78 6.21 1.55
C LEU A 210 15.33 6.27 1.06
N ILE A 211 14.74 5.14 0.66
CA ILE A 211 13.36 5.07 0.18
C ILE A 211 12.40 5.46 1.30
N THR A 212 12.54 4.91 2.50
CA THR A 212 11.67 5.26 3.63
C THR A 212 11.73 6.75 3.94
N ARG A 213 12.93 7.37 3.90
CA ARG A 213 13.09 8.82 4.15
C ARG A 213 12.58 9.68 3.01
N GLY A 214 12.79 9.26 1.76
CA GLY A 214 12.23 9.90 0.57
C GLY A 214 10.71 9.83 0.55
N SER A 215 10.12 8.70 0.93
CA SER A 215 8.66 8.55 1.05
C SER A 215 8.08 9.47 2.12
N LEU A 216 8.73 9.55 3.30
CA LEU A 216 8.36 10.50 4.35
C LEU A 216 8.48 11.96 3.88
N ALA A 217 9.45 12.27 3.02
CA ALA A 217 9.59 13.59 2.39
C ALA A 217 8.48 13.89 1.38
N ALA A 218 8.15 12.91 0.54
CA ALA A 218 7.17 13.07 -0.53
C ALA A 218 5.75 13.23 0.02
N GLY A 219 5.40 12.53 1.11
CA GLY A 219 4.13 12.72 1.82
C GLY A 219 4.24 13.68 3.01
N TRP A 220 5.24 14.56 3.02
CA TRP A 220 5.24 15.70 3.94
C TRP A 220 3.92 16.45 3.78
N SER A 221 3.21 16.74 4.88
CA SER A 221 1.86 17.34 4.94
C SER A 221 0.69 16.48 4.44
N LEU A 222 0.89 15.20 4.09
CA LEU A 222 -0.19 14.28 3.70
C LEU A 222 -1.36 14.30 4.71
N GLU A 223 -1.04 14.36 6.00
CA GLU A 223 -1.99 14.35 7.11
C GLU A 223 -2.86 15.63 7.18
N GLU A 224 -2.39 16.76 6.62
CA GLU A 224 -3.09 18.05 6.61
C GLU A 224 -4.20 18.09 5.54
N HIS A 225 -4.12 17.21 4.55
CA HIS A 225 -5.07 17.11 3.45
C HIS A 225 -6.19 16.08 3.73
N LEU A 226 -6.14 15.41 4.88
CA LEU A 226 -7.16 14.43 5.26
C LEU A 226 -8.36 15.13 5.88
N LEU A 227 -9.55 14.60 5.59
CA LEU A 227 -10.75 15.02 6.31
C LEU A 227 -10.59 14.75 7.83
N PRO A 228 -11.07 15.65 8.70
CA PRO A 228 -10.96 15.47 10.15
C PRO A 228 -11.48 14.12 10.65
N ALA A 229 -12.59 13.63 10.09
CA ALA A 229 -13.17 12.34 10.43
C ALA A 229 -12.24 11.16 10.03
N HIS A 230 -11.65 11.19 8.83
CA HIS A 230 -10.73 10.13 8.39
C HIS A 230 -9.46 10.12 9.24
N ARG A 231 -8.92 11.30 9.56
CA ARG A 231 -7.78 11.45 10.48
C ARG A 231 -8.09 10.89 11.86
N ALA A 232 -9.26 11.20 12.42
CA ALA A 232 -9.68 10.69 13.72
C ALA A 232 -9.81 9.16 13.73
N GLU A 233 -10.39 8.56 12.68
CA GLU A 233 -10.50 7.10 12.58
C GLU A 233 -9.14 6.40 12.43
N ILE A 234 -8.23 6.94 11.59
CA ILE A 234 -6.87 6.39 11.48
C ILE A 234 -6.15 6.49 12.83
N GLN A 235 -6.33 7.59 13.56
CA GLN A 235 -5.71 7.81 14.87
C GLN A 235 -6.25 6.81 15.90
N GLY A 236 -7.56 6.63 16.02
CA GLY A 236 -8.13 5.66 16.95
C GLY A 236 -7.67 4.23 16.65
N GLY A 237 -7.57 3.88 15.36
CA GLY A 237 -6.97 2.61 14.93
C GLY A 237 -5.45 2.54 15.12
N ASP A 238 -4.78 3.70 15.24
CA ASP A 238 -3.38 3.79 15.60
C ASP A 238 -3.15 3.42 17.06
N ASP A 239 -3.83 4.15 17.94
CA ASP A 239 -3.71 4.07 19.40
C ASP A 239 -4.16 2.71 19.95
N ALA A 240 -5.09 2.05 19.27
CA ALA A 240 -5.53 0.68 19.62
C ALA A 240 -4.50 -0.42 19.25
N SER A 241 -3.31 -0.07 18.75
CA SER A 241 -2.33 -1.01 18.20
C SER A 241 -1.10 -1.20 19.09
N ASP A 242 -0.73 -2.46 19.31
CA ASP A 242 0.39 -2.84 20.19
C ASP A 242 1.70 -3.18 19.42
N VAL A 243 1.86 -2.74 18.16
CA VAL A 243 2.92 -3.27 17.27
C VAL A 243 4.04 -2.24 17.00
N PRO A 244 5.31 -2.53 17.38
CA PRO A 244 6.40 -1.56 17.31
C PRO A 244 7.24 -1.68 16.02
N TYR A 245 6.82 -1.03 14.91
CA TYR A 245 7.65 -0.89 13.69
C TYR A 245 8.29 0.50 13.58
N TRP A 246 8.95 0.96 14.65
CA TRP A 246 9.48 2.32 14.78
C TRP A 246 10.55 2.68 13.74
N LEU A 247 11.28 1.71 13.18
CA LEU A 247 12.34 1.95 12.20
C LEU A 247 11.82 2.59 10.89
N ALA A 248 10.54 2.38 10.57
CA ALA A 248 9.91 2.84 9.33
C ALA A 248 9.29 4.26 9.43
N GLY A 249 9.30 4.90 10.60
CA GLY A 249 8.65 6.19 10.88
C GLY A 249 7.57 6.08 11.96
N PRO A 250 6.97 7.21 12.40
CA PRO A 250 5.89 7.20 13.40
C PRO A 250 4.69 6.37 12.96
N SER A 251 4.03 5.76 13.94
CA SER A 251 3.01 4.73 13.67
C SER A 251 1.80 5.28 12.91
N TYR A 252 1.26 6.43 13.34
CA TYR A 252 0.16 7.12 12.66
C TYR A 252 0.49 7.44 11.20
N THR A 253 1.61 8.14 10.98
CA THR A 253 2.10 8.51 9.65
C THR A 253 2.20 7.28 8.74
N ARG A 254 2.84 6.20 9.19
CA ARG A 254 2.91 4.93 8.44
C ARG A 254 1.53 4.36 8.07
N LYS A 255 0.54 4.45 8.95
CA LYS A 255 -0.84 4.00 8.68
C LYS A 255 -1.54 4.89 7.66
N VAL A 256 -1.26 6.19 7.64
CA VAL A 256 -1.71 7.06 6.55
C VAL A 256 -1.06 6.61 5.22
N TYR A 257 0.24 6.30 5.21
CA TYR A 257 0.91 5.78 4.01
C TYR A 257 0.37 4.43 3.52
N TYR A 258 -0.24 3.60 4.36
CA TYR A 258 -0.91 2.37 3.89
C TYR A 258 -2.11 2.65 2.99
N HIS A 259 -2.77 3.79 3.16
CA HIS A 259 -3.82 4.24 2.25
C HIS A 259 -3.24 4.77 0.93
N ALA A 260 -1.95 5.12 0.94
CA ALA A 260 -1.16 5.40 -0.24
C ALA A 260 -0.36 4.18 -0.73
N LEU A 261 -0.63 2.96 -0.27
CA LEU A 261 0.14 1.78 -0.72
C LEU A 261 -0.07 1.51 -2.22
N HIS A 262 -1.31 1.71 -2.71
CA HIS A 262 -1.63 1.69 -4.13
C HIS A 262 -0.73 2.67 -4.91
N TYR A 263 -0.48 3.85 -4.34
CA TYR A 263 0.40 4.89 -4.86
C TYR A 263 1.88 4.49 -4.80
N ILE A 264 2.39 3.99 -3.66
CA ILE A 264 3.80 3.61 -3.51
C ILE A 264 4.15 2.49 -4.50
N GLY A 265 3.22 1.56 -4.71
CA GLY A 265 3.34 0.50 -5.71
C GLY A 265 3.44 1.02 -7.16
N GLN A 266 2.74 2.12 -7.49
CA GLN A 266 2.80 2.76 -8.81
C GLN A 266 4.02 3.67 -8.99
N ALA A 267 4.39 4.43 -7.96
CA ALA A 267 5.40 5.49 -8.05
C ALA A 267 6.84 4.98 -7.95
N LEU A 268 7.08 3.87 -7.21
CA LEU A 268 8.42 3.31 -7.07
C LEU A 268 8.82 2.39 -8.21
N VAL A 269 7.84 1.86 -8.94
CA VAL A 269 8.04 0.90 -10.01
C VAL A 269 6.83 1.08 -10.94
N ASP A 270 7.02 1.37 -12.22
CA ASP A 270 6.01 1.04 -13.25
C ASP A 270 5.88 -0.49 -13.26
N SER A 271 5.22 -1.00 -12.22
CA SER A 271 5.41 -2.35 -11.74
C SER A 271 4.44 -3.28 -12.40
N PRO A 272 4.87 -4.47 -12.84
CA PRO A 272 3.95 -5.55 -13.20
C PRO A 272 3.06 -6.03 -12.05
N LEU A 273 3.23 -5.49 -10.82
CA LEU A 273 2.53 -5.88 -9.60
C LEU A 273 1.12 -5.30 -9.45
N LEU A 274 0.75 -4.28 -10.23
CA LEU A 274 -0.58 -3.67 -10.24
C LEU A 274 -1.17 -3.74 -11.65
N ALA A 275 -2.20 -4.57 -11.80
CA ALA A 275 -3.04 -4.61 -12.99
C ALA A 275 -4.50 -4.54 -12.52
N CYS A 276 -5.33 -3.80 -13.21
CA CYS A 276 -6.76 -3.80 -12.93
C CYS A 276 -7.48 -3.83 -14.26
N THR A 277 -8.57 -4.58 -14.32
CA THR A 277 -9.50 -4.51 -15.43
C THR A 277 -10.90 -4.41 -14.88
N GLY A 278 -11.69 -3.51 -15.44
CA GLY A 278 -13.09 -3.33 -15.06
C GLY A 278 -13.96 -2.99 -16.24
N LEU A 279 -15.26 -3.00 -15.99
CA LEU A 279 -16.29 -2.61 -16.94
C LEU A 279 -17.40 -1.83 -16.24
N LEU A 280 -18.04 -0.98 -17.04
CA LEU A 280 -19.32 -0.34 -16.74
C LEU A 280 -20.32 -0.84 -17.79
N ALA A 281 -21.54 -1.15 -17.39
CA ALA A 281 -22.61 -1.52 -18.32
C ALA A 281 -23.94 -1.00 -17.79
N GLY A 282 -24.76 -0.42 -18.67
CA GLY A 282 -26.06 0.13 -18.34
C GLY A 282 -27.16 -0.36 -19.26
N PRO A 283 -28.33 0.31 -19.22
CA PRO A 283 -29.49 -0.03 -20.03
C PRO A 283 -29.14 -0.19 -21.52
N GLY A 284 -29.61 -1.28 -22.12
CA GLY A 284 -29.35 -1.64 -23.51
C GLY A 284 -28.12 -2.53 -23.70
N ALA A 285 -27.13 -2.46 -22.80
CA ALA A 285 -26.02 -3.42 -22.74
C ALA A 285 -26.32 -4.56 -21.76
N THR A 286 -27.14 -4.32 -20.74
CA THR A 286 -27.56 -5.30 -19.72
C THR A 286 -28.88 -5.99 -20.06
N ALA A 287 -29.06 -7.21 -19.58
CA ALA A 287 -30.23 -8.05 -19.87
C ALA A 287 -31.52 -7.58 -19.17
N ASP A 288 -31.37 -7.05 -17.95
CA ASP A 288 -32.44 -6.58 -17.07
C ASP A 288 -32.58 -5.04 -17.06
N GLY A 289 -31.72 -4.34 -17.82
CA GLY A 289 -31.67 -2.88 -17.83
C GLY A 289 -31.02 -2.27 -16.59
N HIS A 290 -30.40 -3.07 -15.72
CA HIS A 290 -29.70 -2.56 -14.55
C HIS A 290 -28.36 -1.92 -14.93
N TRP A 291 -27.79 -1.17 -13.98
CA TRP A 291 -26.42 -0.67 -14.07
C TRP A 291 -25.45 -1.57 -13.30
N LEU A 292 -24.43 -2.05 -14.01
CA LEU A 292 -23.39 -2.92 -13.50
C LEU A 292 -22.02 -2.22 -13.50
N LEU A 293 -21.27 -2.44 -12.44
CA LEU A 293 -19.85 -2.13 -12.33
C LEU A 293 -19.13 -3.42 -11.92
N ALA A 294 -18.13 -3.84 -12.69
CA ALA A 294 -17.35 -5.03 -12.35
C ALA A 294 -15.84 -4.76 -12.47
N ARG A 295 -15.02 -5.36 -11.59
CA ARG A 295 -13.57 -5.16 -11.56
C ARG A 295 -12.80 -6.35 -10.99
N ASN A 296 -11.67 -6.69 -11.61
CA ASN A 296 -10.55 -7.42 -11.00
C ASN A 296 -9.53 -6.42 -10.43
N PHE A 297 -9.24 -6.51 -9.12
CA PHE A 297 -8.22 -5.71 -8.45
C PHE A 297 -6.94 -6.52 -8.25
N ASP A 298 -6.08 -6.52 -9.27
CA ASP A 298 -4.83 -7.27 -9.24
C ASP A 298 -3.75 -6.50 -8.49
N PHE A 299 -3.43 -7.02 -7.32
CA PHE A 299 -2.43 -6.46 -6.43
C PHE A 299 -1.64 -7.60 -5.79
N GLU A 300 -0.39 -7.79 -6.18
CA GLU A 300 0.46 -8.85 -5.63
C GLU A 300 1.11 -8.46 -4.28
N GLY A 301 0.28 -7.99 -3.34
CA GLY A 301 0.71 -7.53 -2.00
C GLY A 301 1.03 -8.65 -1.01
N GLY A 302 0.62 -9.89 -1.29
CA GLY A 302 0.77 -11.04 -0.41
C GLY A 302 -0.50 -11.90 -0.36
N VAL A 303 -0.47 -13.02 0.37
CA VAL A 303 -1.61 -13.95 0.46
C VAL A 303 -2.68 -13.45 1.42
N ALA A 304 -2.31 -12.70 2.46
CA ALA A 304 -3.27 -12.16 3.41
C ALA A 304 -4.21 -11.12 2.78
N PHE A 305 -3.77 -10.35 1.78
CA PHE A 305 -4.63 -9.38 1.07
C PHE A 305 -5.79 -10.05 0.32
N ASP A 306 -5.56 -11.26 -0.17
CA ASP A 306 -6.58 -12.07 -0.81
C ASP A 306 -7.36 -12.88 0.24
N ARG A 307 -6.68 -13.70 1.05
CA ARG A 307 -7.33 -14.59 2.02
C ARG A 307 -8.18 -13.86 3.07
N ASP A 308 -7.67 -12.75 3.59
CA ASP A 308 -8.23 -12.07 4.77
C ASP A 308 -8.95 -10.76 4.37
N LYS A 309 -9.45 -10.68 3.12
CA LYS A 309 -10.20 -9.54 2.58
C LYS A 309 -11.44 -9.21 3.41
N ILE A 310 -11.81 -7.94 3.45
CA ILE A 310 -12.92 -7.41 4.24
C ILE A 310 -13.90 -6.66 3.34
N VAL A 311 -15.20 -6.96 3.48
CA VAL A 311 -16.28 -6.07 3.06
C VAL A 311 -16.65 -5.20 4.25
N ARG A 312 -16.22 -3.93 4.21
CA ARG A 312 -16.56 -2.94 5.22
C ARG A 312 -17.93 -2.37 4.90
N VAL A 313 -18.80 -2.31 5.91
CA VAL A 313 -20.11 -1.68 5.86
C VAL A 313 -20.13 -0.54 6.87
N HIS A 314 -20.26 0.69 6.39
CA HIS A 314 -20.31 1.86 7.23
C HIS A 314 -21.73 2.40 7.29
N ARG A 315 -22.28 2.49 8.50
CA ARG A 315 -23.54 3.21 8.76
C ARG A 315 -23.20 4.64 9.13
N SER A 316 -23.56 5.58 8.26
CA SER A 316 -23.35 6.99 8.50
C SER A 316 -24.62 7.62 9.10
N PRO A 317 -24.53 8.41 10.19
CA PRO A 317 -25.65 9.20 10.68
C PRO A 317 -25.88 10.48 9.87
N ASP A 318 -24.82 11.04 9.26
CA ASP A 318 -24.80 12.40 8.70
C ASP A 318 -24.38 12.42 7.21
N GLY A 319 -24.74 11.39 6.45
CA GLY A 319 -24.42 11.24 5.03
C GLY A 319 -24.90 9.91 4.47
N HIS A 320 -24.25 9.42 3.41
CA HIS A 320 -24.58 8.14 2.80
C HIS A 320 -23.90 6.98 3.53
N SER A 321 -24.66 5.93 3.81
CA SER A 321 -24.12 4.65 4.25
C SER A 321 -23.60 3.86 3.05
N TYR A 322 -22.55 3.07 3.23
CA TYR A 322 -21.91 2.38 2.11
C TYR A 322 -21.31 1.02 2.49
N ALA A 323 -21.10 0.19 1.46
CA ALA A 323 -20.25 -0.99 1.53
C ALA A 323 -19.04 -0.83 0.60
N SER A 324 -17.86 -1.29 1.05
CA SER A 324 -16.64 -1.28 0.24
C SER A 324 -15.78 -2.50 0.52
N VAL A 325 -15.09 -3.00 -0.50
CA VAL A 325 -14.15 -4.12 -0.38
C VAL A 325 -12.74 -3.57 -0.16
N GLY A 326 -12.03 -4.13 0.82
CA GLY A 326 -10.68 -3.74 1.19
C GLY A 326 -10.02 -4.77 2.11
N PHE A 327 -9.15 -4.30 3.00
CA PHE A 327 -8.38 -5.13 3.93
C PHE A 327 -8.29 -4.51 5.33
N ALA A 328 -7.94 -5.33 6.32
CA ALA A 328 -7.87 -4.87 7.71
C ALA A 328 -6.88 -3.71 7.88
N GLY A 329 -7.34 -2.63 8.52
CA GLY A 329 -6.53 -1.43 8.75
C GLY A 329 -6.56 -0.40 7.63
N MET A 330 -7.20 -0.70 6.49
CA MET A 330 -7.54 0.28 5.46
C MET A 330 -8.97 0.77 5.70
N ILE A 331 -9.10 2.09 5.90
CA ILE A 331 -10.39 2.75 6.07
C ILE A 331 -10.90 3.33 4.75
N GLY A 332 -10.03 3.51 3.75
CA GLY A 332 -10.38 4.00 2.41
C GLY A 332 -11.09 2.95 1.55
N ALA A 333 -11.59 3.38 0.39
CA ALA A 333 -12.33 2.54 -0.55
C ALA A 333 -11.56 2.36 -1.87
N VAL A 334 -11.67 1.16 -2.46
CA VAL A 334 -11.17 0.86 -3.81
C VAL A 334 -12.25 0.30 -4.73
N SER A 335 -13.28 -0.33 -4.16
CA SER A 335 -14.54 -0.67 -4.83
C SER A 335 -15.66 -0.67 -3.81
N GLY A 336 -16.81 -0.11 -4.15
CA GLY A 336 -17.92 -0.02 -3.22
C GLY A 336 -19.16 0.62 -3.82
N VAL A 337 -20.23 0.64 -3.04
CA VAL A 337 -21.52 1.25 -3.39
C VAL A 337 -22.14 1.88 -2.15
N ASN A 338 -22.79 3.02 -2.31
CA ASN A 338 -23.53 3.70 -1.25
C ASN A 338 -25.05 3.57 -1.42
N ASP A 339 -25.79 4.00 -0.40
CA ASP A 339 -27.25 3.94 -0.33
C ASP A 339 -27.98 4.92 -1.29
N ALA A 340 -27.24 5.83 -1.94
CA ALA A 340 -27.73 6.68 -3.04
C ALA A 340 -27.46 6.09 -4.44
N GLY A 341 -27.00 4.83 -4.53
CA GLY A 341 -26.78 4.17 -5.82
C GLY A 341 -25.51 4.63 -6.55
N ILE A 342 -24.58 5.30 -5.85
CA ILE A 342 -23.23 5.59 -6.37
C ILE A 342 -22.35 4.38 -6.14
N ALA A 343 -21.94 3.72 -7.21
CA ALA A 343 -20.95 2.65 -7.18
C ALA A 343 -19.63 3.11 -7.79
N ILE A 344 -18.51 2.79 -7.14
CA ILE A 344 -17.16 3.22 -7.54
C ILE A 344 -16.18 2.06 -7.65
N ALA A 345 -15.19 2.22 -8.51
CA ALA A 345 -14.00 1.39 -8.61
C ALA A 345 -12.81 2.21 -9.13
N ILE A 346 -11.58 1.76 -8.86
CA ILE A 346 -10.36 2.38 -9.40
C ILE A 346 -9.46 1.45 -10.16
N ASN A 347 -8.81 1.99 -11.18
CA ASN A 347 -7.70 1.36 -11.86
C ASN A 347 -6.50 2.32 -11.91
N ALA A 348 -5.33 1.80 -11.56
CA ALA A 348 -4.05 2.49 -11.69
C ALA A 348 -3.83 3.02 -13.11
N SER A 349 -3.43 4.29 -13.24
CA SER A 349 -2.99 4.90 -14.50
C SER A 349 -1.64 5.60 -14.31
N GLY A 350 -1.11 6.25 -15.36
CA GLY A 350 0.16 6.98 -15.28
C GLY A 350 0.13 8.22 -16.16
N SER A 351 0.66 9.33 -15.66
CA SER A 351 0.87 10.56 -16.43
C SER A 351 2.27 11.13 -16.22
N SER A 352 2.68 12.05 -17.08
CA SER A 352 3.90 12.86 -16.90
C SER A 352 3.73 13.99 -15.88
N VAL A 353 2.53 14.16 -15.31
CA VAL A 353 2.27 15.17 -14.28
C VAL A 353 3.06 14.81 -13.02
N PRO A 354 3.93 15.71 -12.50
CA PRO A 354 4.71 15.42 -11.31
C PRO A 354 3.79 15.23 -10.10
N PRO A 355 4.10 14.26 -9.21
CA PRO A 355 3.32 14.04 -8.00
C PRO A 355 3.36 15.29 -7.12
N ARG A 356 2.25 15.53 -6.41
CA ARG A 356 2.10 16.63 -5.46
C ARG A 356 1.53 16.13 -4.14
N PRO A 357 1.87 16.74 -3.00
CA PRO A 357 1.15 16.53 -1.74
C PRO A 357 -0.36 16.70 -1.93
N GLY A 358 -1.15 15.82 -1.33
CA GLY A 358 -2.59 15.74 -1.55
C GLY A 358 -3.29 14.77 -0.59
N THR A 359 -4.41 14.21 -1.00
CA THR A 359 -5.15 13.15 -0.30
C THR A 359 -5.01 11.83 -1.07
N PRO A 360 -4.76 10.68 -0.42
CA PRO A 360 -4.74 9.38 -1.11
C PRO A 360 -6.07 9.12 -1.81
N MET A 361 -6.04 8.67 -3.06
CA MET A 361 -7.26 8.45 -3.85
C MET A 361 -8.28 7.56 -3.13
N THR A 362 -7.81 6.53 -2.41
CA THR A 362 -8.71 5.64 -1.66
C THR A 362 -9.50 6.35 -0.57
N LEU A 363 -8.96 7.44 0.02
CA LEU A 363 -9.66 8.26 1.00
C LEU A 363 -10.60 9.28 0.31
N ILE A 364 -10.21 9.80 -0.86
CA ILE A 364 -11.11 10.61 -1.70
C ILE A 364 -12.34 9.80 -2.12
N LEU A 365 -12.16 8.54 -2.53
CA LEU A 365 -13.30 7.69 -2.91
C LEU A 365 -14.16 7.25 -1.74
N ARG A 366 -13.57 7.13 -0.56
CA ARG A 366 -14.36 6.97 0.66
C ARG A 366 -15.26 8.19 0.86
N GLU A 367 -14.72 9.39 0.73
CA GLU A 367 -15.52 10.61 0.80
C GLU A 367 -16.62 10.64 -0.27
N VAL A 368 -16.32 10.18 -1.50
CA VAL A 368 -17.36 9.99 -2.54
C VAL A 368 -18.48 9.07 -2.05
N LEU A 369 -18.14 7.91 -1.48
CA LEU A 369 -19.16 6.99 -0.95
C LEU A 369 -19.93 7.58 0.25
N GLU A 370 -19.29 8.42 1.06
CA GLU A 370 -19.90 9.06 2.24
C GLU A 370 -20.82 10.25 1.89
N SER A 371 -20.59 10.92 0.76
CA SER A 371 -21.20 12.25 0.50
C SER A 371 -21.80 12.46 -0.89
N ALA A 372 -21.46 11.65 -1.89
CA ALA A 372 -21.98 11.83 -3.23
C ALA A 372 -23.35 11.15 -3.41
N GLY A 373 -24.33 11.91 -3.92
CA GLY A 373 -25.61 11.39 -4.38
C GLY A 373 -25.77 11.42 -5.90
N SER A 374 -24.79 11.95 -6.63
CA SER A 374 -24.83 12.11 -8.09
C SER A 374 -23.43 12.08 -8.72
N LEU A 375 -23.33 11.85 -10.03
CA LEU A 375 -22.05 12.01 -10.76
C LEU A 375 -21.46 13.43 -10.65
N ASP A 376 -22.29 14.45 -10.48
CA ASP A 376 -21.83 15.83 -10.41
C ASP A 376 -21.21 16.12 -9.03
N ASP A 377 -21.72 15.48 -7.96
CA ASP A 377 -21.05 15.47 -6.66
C ASP A 377 -19.71 14.74 -6.71
N VAL A 378 -19.65 13.61 -7.41
CA VAL A 378 -18.40 12.85 -7.59
C VAL A 378 -17.37 13.73 -8.30
N GLU A 379 -17.74 14.37 -9.39
CA GLU A 379 -16.87 15.27 -10.15
C GLU A 379 -16.39 16.44 -9.28
N ARG A 380 -17.29 17.06 -8.52
CA ARG A 380 -16.96 18.13 -7.58
C ARG A 380 -15.93 17.69 -6.55
N ILE A 381 -16.14 16.55 -5.88
CA ILE A 381 -15.22 16.01 -4.88
C ILE A 381 -13.85 15.73 -5.52
N LEU A 382 -13.80 15.09 -6.69
CA LEU A 382 -12.54 14.79 -7.39
C LEU A 382 -11.78 16.06 -7.83
N ARG A 383 -12.49 17.15 -8.15
CA ARG A 383 -11.87 18.44 -8.52
C ARG A 383 -11.42 19.26 -7.31
N GLU A 384 -12.17 19.20 -6.22
CA GLU A 384 -11.84 19.93 -4.98
C GLU A 384 -10.72 19.28 -4.18
N ARG A 385 -10.56 17.96 -4.29
CA ARG A 385 -9.50 17.21 -3.61
C ARG A 385 -8.27 17.10 -4.52
N THR A 386 -7.12 17.53 -4.01
CA THR A 386 -5.85 17.31 -4.71
C THR A 386 -5.40 15.86 -4.52
N GLY A 387 -5.46 15.05 -5.57
CA GLY A 387 -4.90 13.69 -5.57
C GLY A 387 -3.38 13.67 -5.80
N PHE A 388 -2.70 12.63 -5.28
CA PHE A 388 -1.24 12.45 -5.46
C PHE A 388 -0.83 11.82 -6.79
N VAL A 389 -1.70 11.00 -7.38
CA VAL A 389 -1.40 10.14 -8.54
C VAL A 389 -2.48 10.19 -9.60
N SER A 390 -2.15 9.55 -10.70
CA SER A 390 -2.97 9.40 -11.88
C SER A 390 -3.78 8.11 -11.81
N GLU A 391 -5.11 8.23 -11.90
CA GLU A 391 -6.04 7.12 -11.67
C GLU A 391 -7.23 7.19 -12.63
N ASN A 392 -7.74 6.04 -13.03
CA ASN A 392 -9.03 5.88 -13.68
C ASN A 392 -10.08 5.53 -12.62
N VAL A 393 -11.08 6.37 -12.41
CA VAL A 393 -12.18 6.14 -11.47
C VAL A 393 -13.45 5.81 -12.24
N LEU A 394 -13.90 4.57 -12.11
CA LEU A 394 -15.13 4.07 -12.72
C LEU A 394 -16.29 4.37 -11.79
N VAL A 395 -17.36 4.99 -12.30
CA VAL A 395 -18.50 5.42 -11.48
C VAL A 395 -19.82 5.10 -12.16
N VAL A 396 -20.73 4.50 -11.41
CA VAL A 396 -22.15 4.38 -11.76
C VAL A 396 -22.95 5.23 -10.80
N ASP A 397 -23.94 5.93 -11.34
CA ASP A 397 -24.99 6.66 -10.63
C ASP A 397 -26.33 6.06 -11.07
N ALA A 398 -26.72 5.00 -10.34
CA ALA A 398 -27.85 4.17 -10.73
C ALA A 398 -29.19 4.91 -10.61
N ASP A 399 -29.35 5.73 -9.56
CA ASP A 399 -30.58 6.44 -9.25
C ASP A 399 -30.91 7.52 -10.31
N HIS A 400 -29.87 8.12 -10.92
CA HIS A 400 -30.03 9.05 -12.05
C HIS A 400 -29.87 8.39 -13.43
N GLY A 401 -29.56 7.09 -13.47
CA GLY A 401 -29.40 6.33 -14.70
C GLY A 401 -28.20 6.76 -15.55
N ARG A 402 -27.07 7.10 -14.91
CA ARG A 402 -25.85 7.58 -15.58
C ARG A 402 -24.63 6.78 -15.13
N ALA A 403 -23.58 6.78 -15.94
CA ALA A 403 -22.26 6.31 -15.54
C ALA A 403 -21.19 7.15 -16.22
N ALA A 404 -20.01 7.22 -15.60
CA ALA A 404 -18.87 7.92 -16.15
C ALA A 404 -17.55 7.24 -15.75
N LEU A 405 -16.56 7.39 -16.61
CA LEU A 405 -15.15 7.20 -16.29
C LEU A 405 -14.54 8.57 -16.01
N PHE A 406 -13.89 8.74 -14.86
CA PHE A 406 -13.09 9.91 -14.55
C PHE A 406 -11.61 9.58 -14.68
N GLU A 407 -10.91 10.29 -15.56
CA GLU A 407 -9.46 10.24 -15.69
C GLU A 407 -8.87 11.36 -14.84
N VAL A 408 -8.24 10.99 -13.73
CA VAL A 408 -7.76 11.91 -12.71
C VAL A 408 -6.24 11.94 -12.72
N THR A 409 -5.67 13.14 -12.65
CA THR A 409 -4.25 13.39 -12.39
C THR A 409 -4.13 14.43 -11.28
N PRO A 410 -2.92 14.69 -10.72
CA PRO A 410 -2.73 15.77 -9.75
C PRO A 410 -3.06 17.18 -10.26
N ALA A 411 -3.24 17.36 -11.57
CA ALA A 411 -3.47 18.67 -12.19
C ALA A 411 -4.87 18.83 -12.81
N GLN A 412 -5.55 17.74 -13.16
CA GLN A 412 -6.81 17.79 -13.89
C GLN A 412 -7.67 16.55 -13.67
N VAL A 413 -8.97 16.74 -13.82
CA VAL A 413 -10.00 15.70 -13.86
C VAL A 413 -10.72 15.81 -15.19
N GLU A 414 -10.71 14.74 -15.96
CA GLU A 414 -11.44 14.60 -17.21
C GLU A 414 -12.56 13.57 -17.03
N ARG A 415 -13.74 13.86 -17.57
CA ARG A 415 -14.93 13.02 -17.42
C ARG A 415 -15.36 12.50 -18.78
N ILE A 416 -15.61 11.20 -18.86
CA ILE A 416 -16.12 10.50 -20.03
C ILE A 416 -17.44 9.85 -19.64
N ASP A 417 -18.57 10.42 -20.08
CA ASP A 417 -19.88 9.81 -19.86
C ASP A 417 -20.00 8.49 -20.65
N VAL A 418 -20.58 7.48 -20.02
CA VAL A 418 -20.72 6.14 -20.58
C VAL A 418 -22.14 5.93 -21.09
N THR A 419 -22.23 5.48 -22.35
CA THR A 419 -23.47 5.01 -22.97
C THR A 419 -23.32 3.54 -23.34
N GLY A 420 -24.29 2.71 -22.97
CA GLY A 420 -24.20 1.26 -23.15
C GLY A 420 -23.18 0.62 -22.20
N SER A 421 -21.99 0.27 -22.70
CA SER A 421 -20.94 -0.37 -21.89
C SER A 421 -19.54 0.16 -22.22
N LEU A 422 -18.65 0.16 -21.21
CA LEU A 422 -17.26 0.61 -21.32
C LEU A 422 -16.32 -0.36 -20.62
N GLY A 423 -15.31 -0.88 -21.32
CA GLY A 423 -14.18 -1.59 -20.71
C GLY A 423 -13.06 -0.62 -20.31
N VAL A 424 -12.38 -0.89 -19.18
CA VAL A 424 -11.32 -0.04 -18.64
C VAL A 424 -10.17 -0.91 -18.11
N SER A 425 -8.93 -0.60 -18.49
CA SER A 425 -7.71 -1.20 -17.94
C SER A 425 -6.86 -0.13 -17.22
N ASN A 426 -5.55 -0.04 -17.46
CA ASN A 426 -4.60 0.78 -16.70
C ASN A 426 -3.94 1.89 -17.53
N HIS A 427 -4.66 2.48 -18.48
CA HIS A 427 -4.19 3.61 -19.27
C HIS A 427 -5.31 4.61 -19.49
N PHE A 428 -4.94 5.86 -19.74
CA PHE A 428 -5.85 6.92 -20.13
C PHE A 428 -6.25 6.81 -21.60
N ARG A 429 -7.45 7.25 -21.92
CA ARG A 429 -8.10 7.08 -23.21
C ARG A 429 -8.71 8.35 -23.79
N SER A 430 -8.68 9.48 -23.09
CA SER A 430 -9.28 10.71 -23.60
C SER A 430 -8.35 11.92 -23.56
N GLY A 431 -8.78 12.93 -24.31
CA GLY A 431 -8.18 14.26 -24.32
C GLY A 431 -6.67 14.27 -24.54
N ALA A 432 -6.00 15.14 -23.79
CA ALA A 432 -4.55 15.26 -23.78
C ALA A 432 -3.86 14.11 -23.01
N LEU A 433 -4.59 13.37 -22.18
CA LEU A 433 -4.04 12.28 -21.38
C LEU A 433 -3.75 11.02 -22.20
N LEU A 434 -4.53 10.77 -23.26
CA LEU A 434 -4.26 9.67 -24.21
C LEU A 434 -2.85 9.78 -24.81
N ASP A 435 -2.45 10.99 -25.20
CA ASP A 435 -1.16 11.29 -25.83
C ASP A 435 -0.03 11.62 -24.84
N ASP A 436 -0.27 11.52 -23.54
CA ASP A 436 0.74 11.74 -22.51
C ASP A 436 1.92 10.75 -22.68
N PRO A 437 3.19 11.21 -22.57
CA PRO A 437 4.35 10.34 -22.76
C PRO A 437 4.40 9.12 -21.83
N THR A 438 4.03 9.29 -20.55
CA THR A 438 4.00 8.20 -19.57
C THR A 438 2.87 7.23 -19.92
N ASN A 439 1.70 7.75 -20.31
CA ASN A 439 0.59 6.92 -20.76
C ASN A 439 0.95 6.09 -22.00
N ARG A 440 1.55 6.71 -23.03
CA ARG A 440 2.00 6.01 -24.25
C ARG A 440 3.07 4.97 -23.95
N HIS A 441 4.03 5.29 -23.07
CA HIS A 441 5.03 4.32 -22.64
C HIS A 441 4.37 3.11 -22.00
N ARG A 442 3.43 3.33 -21.07
CA ARG A 442 2.68 2.26 -20.41
C ARG A 442 1.87 1.42 -21.40
N MET A 443 1.20 2.04 -22.37
CA MET A 443 0.49 1.31 -23.42
C MET A 443 1.41 0.42 -24.26
N ALA A 444 2.64 0.87 -24.52
CA ALA A 444 3.61 0.13 -25.31
C ALA A 444 4.31 -1.01 -24.53
N THR A 445 4.52 -0.85 -23.22
CA THR A 445 5.37 -1.78 -22.44
C THR A 445 4.63 -2.71 -21.49
N SER A 446 3.38 -2.38 -21.11
CA SER A 446 2.57 -3.17 -20.18
C SER A 446 1.50 -4.02 -20.89
N THR A 447 0.70 -4.76 -20.11
CA THR A 447 -0.38 -5.63 -20.60
C THR A 447 -1.74 -4.92 -20.77
N THR A 448 -1.75 -3.60 -20.58
CA THR A 448 -2.97 -2.78 -20.50
C THR A 448 -3.80 -2.79 -21.78
N VAL A 449 -3.13 -2.87 -22.95
CA VAL A 449 -3.78 -2.83 -24.26
C VAL A 449 -4.43 -4.17 -24.59
N GLN A 450 -3.71 -5.27 -24.36
CA GLN A 450 -4.16 -6.63 -24.65
C GLN A 450 -5.40 -6.98 -23.82
N ARG A 451 -5.37 -6.69 -22.51
CA ARG A 451 -6.51 -6.88 -21.61
C ARG A 451 -7.72 -6.05 -22.03
N LEU A 452 -7.51 -4.78 -22.41
CA LEU A 452 -8.61 -3.94 -22.85
C LEU A 452 -9.23 -4.43 -24.17
N ALA A 453 -8.41 -4.91 -25.11
CA ALA A 453 -8.90 -5.46 -26.37
C ALA A 453 -9.83 -6.67 -26.13
N ARG A 454 -9.39 -7.62 -25.29
CA ARG A 454 -10.23 -8.77 -24.90
C ARG A 454 -11.50 -8.36 -24.16
N MET A 455 -11.41 -7.41 -23.22
CA MET A 455 -12.58 -6.86 -22.52
C MET A 455 -13.60 -6.28 -23.50
N ASN A 456 -13.16 -5.48 -24.48
CA ASN A 456 -14.05 -4.89 -25.47
C ASN A 456 -14.69 -5.93 -26.40
N GLU A 457 -13.97 -7.01 -26.74
CA GLU A 457 -14.53 -8.14 -27.49
C GLU A 457 -15.67 -8.82 -26.72
N LEU A 458 -15.45 -9.10 -25.43
CA LEU A 458 -16.45 -9.73 -24.57
C LEU A 458 -17.67 -8.83 -24.36
N LEU A 459 -17.46 -7.52 -24.14
CA LEU A 459 -18.56 -6.57 -24.01
C LEU A 459 -19.42 -6.49 -25.28
N ARG A 460 -18.80 -6.52 -26.47
CA ARG A 460 -19.54 -6.58 -27.74
C ARG A 460 -20.30 -7.90 -27.90
N THR A 461 -19.66 -9.01 -27.55
CA THR A 461 -20.23 -10.36 -27.67
C THR A 461 -21.46 -10.55 -26.77
N HIS A 462 -21.42 -9.98 -25.58
CA HIS A 462 -22.48 -10.07 -24.59
C HIS A 462 -23.41 -8.85 -24.55
N HIS A 463 -23.33 -7.95 -25.53
CA HIS A 463 -24.15 -6.75 -25.56
C HIS A 463 -25.66 -7.09 -25.53
N GLY A 464 -26.39 -6.49 -24.60
CA GLY A 464 -27.82 -6.74 -24.36
C GLY A 464 -28.10 -7.99 -23.53
N ALA A 465 -27.07 -8.74 -23.16
CA ALA A 465 -27.16 -9.95 -22.35
C ALA A 465 -26.32 -9.88 -21.07
N LEU A 466 -25.65 -8.75 -20.78
CA LEU A 466 -24.84 -8.61 -19.57
C LEU A 466 -25.75 -8.65 -18.33
N ASP A 467 -25.48 -9.60 -17.45
CA ASP A 467 -26.00 -9.66 -16.09
C ASP A 467 -24.82 -9.89 -15.13
N THR A 468 -25.12 -10.06 -13.84
CA THR A 468 -24.07 -10.30 -12.84
C THR A 468 -23.31 -11.61 -13.09
N ASP A 469 -23.93 -12.67 -13.62
CA ASP A 469 -23.27 -13.94 -13.91
C ASP A 469 -22.38 -13.87 -15.16
N VAL A 470 -22.80 -13.15 -16.19
CA VAL A 470 -21.99 -12.86 -17.38
C VAL A 470 -20.82 -11.98 -16.99
N ALA A 471 -21.01 -10.94 -16.19
CA ALA A 471 -19.91 -10.09 -15.72
C ALA A 471 -18.85 -10.90 -14.96
N LEU A 472 -19.26 -11.87 -14.14
CA LEU A 472 -18.35 -12.82 -13.48
C LEU A 472 -17.57 -13.69 -14.49
N ARG A 473 -18.22 -14.18 -15.57
CA ARG A 473 -17.54 -14.91 -16.66
C ARG A 473 -16.51 -14.03 -17.35
N VAL A 474 -16.87 -12.79 -17.65
CA VAL A 474 -15.99 -11.81 -18.30
C VAL A 474 -14.76 -11.52 -17.43
N LEU A 475 -14.94 -11.29 -16.14
CA LEU A 475 -13.82 -11.11 -15.21
C LEU A 475 -12.94 -12.35 -15.07
N GLY A 476 -13.51 -13.55 -15.23
CA GLY A 476 -12.81 -14.83 -15.19
C GLY A 476 -12.18 -15.27 -16.52
N ASP A 477 -12.24 -14.47 -17.58
CA ASP A 477 -11.76 -14.86 -18.90
C ASP A 477 -10.22 -14.93 -18.95
N ARG A 478 -9.72 -16.06 -19.48
CA ARG A 478 -8.28 -16.38 -19.60
C ARG A 478 -7.81 -16.48 -21.04
N ALA A 479 -8.57 -15.92 -21.98
CA ALA A 479 -8.21 -15.93 -23.39
C ALA A 479 -7.52 -14.61 -23.78
N SER A 480 -6.79 -14.69 -24.89
CA SER A 480 -6.27 -13.52 -25.60
C SER A 480 -7.36 -12.90 -26.49
N GLU A 481 -7.05 -11.75 -27.09
CA GLU A 481 -7.89 -11.16 -28.13
C GLU A 481 -8.15 -12.17 -29.26
N GLY A 482 -9.42 -12.33 -29.65
CA GLY A 482 -9.87 -13.33 -30.62
C GLY A 482 -10.27 -14.67 -30.00
N GLY A 483 -10.13 -14.83 -28.67
CA GLY A 483 -10.63 -16.00 -27.93
C GLY A 483 -9.68 -17.18 -27.86
N GLU A 484 -8.43 -17.03 -28.30
CA GLU A 484 -7.41 -18.09 -28.18
C GLU A 484 -6.99 -18.26 -26.71
N PRO A 485 -6.99 -19.48 -26.16
CA PRO A 485 -6.60 -19.73 -24.77
C PRO A 485 -5.15 -19.30 -24.48
N LEU A 486 -4.94 -18.62 -23.36
CA LEU A 486 -3.60 -18.36 -22.82
C LEU A 486 -3.22 -19.39 -21.76
N PRO A 487 -1.91 -19.60 -21.49
CA PRO A 487 -1.48 -20.35 -20.32
C PRO A 487 -2.10 -19.79 -19.03
N ASP A 488 -2.41 -20.66 -18.06
CA ASP A 488 -2.96 -20.21 -16.78
C ASP A 488 -2.02 -19.20 -16.09
N GLY A 489 -2.59 -18.11 -15.58
CA GLY A 489 -1.81 -17.03 -14.97
C GLY A 489 -1.14 -16.06 -15.94
N HIS A 490 -1.30 -16.22 -17.26
CA HIS A 490 -0.68 -15.30 -18.22
C HIS A 490 -1.16 -13.85 -18.06
N ARG A 491 -0.24 -12.88 -18.02
CA ARG A 491 -0.56 -11.47 -17.69
C ARG A 491 -1.38 -10.70 -18.74
N HIS A 492 -1.58 -11.26 -19.92
CA HIS A 492 -2.47 -10.69 -20.94
C HIS A 492 -3.94 -11.05 -20.73
N ALA A 493 -4.23 -12.06 -19.89
CA ALA A 493 -5.59 -12.45 -19.55
C ALA A 493 -6.29 -11.41 -18.65
N LEU A 494 -7.63 -11.43 -18.65
CA LEU A 494 -8.43 -10.66 -17.70
C LEU A 494 -8.31 -11.25 -16.28
N ASP A 495 -8.34 -12.58 -16.16
CA ASP A 495 -7.97 -13.33 -14.97
C ASP A 495 -6.54 -13.89 -15.09
N ALA A 496 -5.56 -13.14 -14.60
CA ALA A 496 -4.18 -13.61 -14.49
C ALA A 496 -3.88 -14.32 -13.15
N MET A 497 -4.92 -14.70 -12.39
CA MET A 497 -4.84 -15.35 -11.06
C MET A 497 -4.01 -14.57 -10.04
N ILE A 498 -4.17 -13.25 -10.04
CA ILE A 498 -3.43 -12.30 -9.19
C ILE A 498 -4.34 -11.29 -8.48
N ALA A 499 -5.64 -11.29 -8.80
CA ALA A 499 -6.65 -10.46 -8.15
C ALA A 499 -6.63 -10.68 -6.63
N THR A 500 -6.44 -9.62 -5.84
CA THR A 500 -6.73 -9.74 -4.40
C THR A 500 -8.22 -9.83 -4.16
N HIS A 501 -9.04 -9.24 -5.02
CA HIS A 501 -10.47 -9.47 -5.07
C HIS A 501 -10.99 -9.13 -6.47
N ALA A 502 -12.02 -9.86 -6.88
CA ALA A 502 -12.90 -9.47 -7.95
C ALA A 502 -14.25 -9.06 -7.35
N VAL A 503 -14.88 -8.03 -7.90
CA VAL A 503 -16.18 -7.56 -7.47
C VAL A 503 -17.08 -7.29 -8.66
N VAL A 504 -18.34 -7.70 -8.57
CA VAL A 504 -19.42 -7.28 -9.46
C VAL A 504 -20.47 -6.59 -8.60
N ILE A 505 -20.75 -5.34 -8.90
CA ILE A 505 -21.75 -4.51 -8.23
C ILE A 505 -22.89 -4.29 -9.22
N ASP A 506 -24.07 -4.80 -8.88
CA ASP A 506 -25.31 -4.29 -9.44
C ASP A 506 -25.70 -3.07 -8.62
N ALA A 507 -25.47 -1.88 -9.19
CA ALA A 507 -25.70 -0.62 -8.51
C ALA A 507 -27.20 -0.30 -8.40
N THR A 508 -28.02 -0.81 -9.32
CA THR A 508 -29.48 -0.65 -9.30
C THR A 508 -30.09 -1.37 -8.10
N THR A 509 -29.61 -2.57 -7.79
CA THR A 509 -30.11 -3.33 -6.63
C THR A 509 -29.22 -3.22 -5.39
N ARG A 510 -28.12 -2.46 -5.49
CA ARG A 510 -27.07 -2.30 -4.47
C ARG A 510 -26.54 -3.64 -3.95
N THR A 511 -26.37 -4.58 -4.88
CA THR A 511 -25.90 -5.95 -4.61
C THR A 511 -24.44 -6.09 -5.02
N LEU A 512 -23.60 -6.57 -4.10
CA LEU A 512 -22.19 -6.84 -4.34
C LEU A 512 -21.96 -8.35 -4.40
N ARG A 513 -21.28 -8.81 -5.44
CA ARG A 513 -20.70 -10.15 -5.51
C ARG A 513 -19.19 -10.05 -5.39
N VAL A 514 -18.63 -10.60 -4.31
CA VAL A 514 -17.21 -10.50 -3.97
C VAL A 514 -16.56 -11.86 -4.06
N SER A 515 -15.37 -11.93 -4.66
CA SER A 515 -14.67 -13.18 -4.86
C SER A 515 -14.18 -13.81 -3.55
N ARG A 516 -14.02 -15.13 -3.56
CA ARG A 516 -13.43 -15.92 -2.47
C ARG A 516 -12.00 -16.31 -2.80
N PHE A 517 -11.18 -16.44 -1.76
CA PHE A 517 -9.81 -16.94 -1.87
C PHE A 517 -9.77 -18.39 -2.41
N PRO A 518 -8.83 -18.72 -3.32
CA PRO A 518 -7.83 -17.82 -3.92
C PRO A 518 -8.41 -17.00 -5.09
N ASN A 519 -8.10 -15.71 -5.09
CA ASN A 519 -8.39 -14.75 -6.14
C ASN A 519 -9.90 -14.69 -6.48
N LEU A 520 -10.30 -15.18 -7.65
CA LEU A 520 -11.68 -15.46 -8.04
C LEU A 520 -11.96 -16.93 -8.36
N SER A 521 -10.95 -17.79 -8.16
CA SER A 521 -10.99 -19.20 -8.52
C SER A 521 -11.77 -20.07 -7.54
N ALA A 522 -12.13 -19.56 -6.36
CA ALA A 522 -13.02 -20.26 -5.42
C ALA A 522 -14.49 -19.83 -5.52
N GLY A 523 -14.88 -19.04 -6.53
CA GLY A 523 -16.24 -18.52 -6.66
C GLY A 523 -16.49 -17.27 -5.82
N PHE A 524 -17.77 -16.94 -5.61
CA PHE A 524 -18.17 -15.63 -5.11
C PHE A 524 -19.15 -15.75 -3.95
N VAL A 525 -19.30 -14.66 -3.19
CA VAL A 525 -20.36 -14.47 -2.22
C VAL A 525 -21.16 -13.23 -2.59
N GLU A 526 -22.45 -13.25 -2.31
CA GLU A 526 -23.37 -12.15 -2.57
C GLU A 526 -23.81 -11.49 -1.27
N LEU A 527 -23.84 -10.17 -1.31
CA LEU A 527 -24.16 -9.27 -0.21
C LEU A 527 -25.03 -8.13 -0.75
N ARG A 528 -26.18 -7.87 -0.13
CA ARG A 528 -27.01 -6.70 -0.46
C ARG A 528 -26.75 -5.60 0.55
N LEU A 529 -26.53 -4.37 0.09
CA LEU A 529 -26.25 -3.24 0.97
C LEU A 529 -27.39 -3.03 1.97
N ASP A 530 -28.65 -3.08 1.53
CA ASP A 530 -29.80 -2.85 2.41
C ASP A 530 -29.86 -3.86 3.56
N ASP A 531 -29.63 -5.15 3.28
CA ASP A 531 -29.61 -6.23 4.28
C ASP A 531 -28.46 -6.04 5.29
N LEU A 532 -27.27 -5.68 4.77
CA LEU A 532 -26.10 -5.35 5.58
C LEU A 532 -26.36 -4.15 6.52
N LEU A 533 -27.04 -3.12 6.02
CA LEU A 533 -27.43 -1.94 6.80
C LEU A 533 -28.50 -2.30 7.84
N ALA A 534 -29.41 -3.22 7.54
CA ALA A 534 -30.37 -3.78 8.49
C ALA A 534 -29.73 -4.69 9.56
N GLY A 535 -28.46 -5.07 9.39
CA GLY A 535 -27.68 -5.84 10.36
C GLY A 535 -27.52 -7.31 10.01
N GLU A 536 -27.96 -7.74 8.82
CA GLU A 536 -27.77 -9.09 8.29
C GLU A 536 -26.38 -9.21 7.65
N LEU A 537 -25.37 -9.50 8.48
CA LEU A 537 -23.96 -9.50 8.06
C LEU A 537 -23.46 -10.82 7.44
N HIS A 538 -24.37 -11.72 7.05
CA HIS A 538 -24.03 -13.03 6.50
C HIS A 538 -24.12 -12.99 4.97
N ALA A 539 -23.08 -13.50 4.31
CA ALA A 539 -23.03 -13.58 2.86
C ALA A 539 -23.71 -14.86 2.37
N ARG A 540 -24.24 -14.83 1.14
CA ARG A 540 -24.76 -16.02 0.47
C ARG A 540 -23.75 -16.51 -0.56
N SER A 541 -23.35 -17.78 -0.52
CA SER A 541 -22.45 -18.32 -1.54
C SER A 541 -23.15 -18.34 -2.90
N VAL A 542 -22.45 -17.83 -3.93
CA VAL A 542 -22.84 -17.95 -5.33
C VAL A 542 -21.84 -18.85 -6.03
N GLY A 543 -22.33 -19.67 -6.97
CA GLY A 543 -21.52 -20.66 -7.68
C GLY A 543 -20.25 -20.09 -8.30
N SER A 544 -19.26 -20.97 -8.53
CA SER A 544 -18.05 -20.57 -9.25
C SER A 544 -18.36 -20.49 -10.74
N VAL A 545 -17.96 -19.39 -11.36
CA VAL A 545 -18.22 -19.14 -12.78
C VAL A 545 -17.07 -19.67 -13.66
N ALA A 546 -15.90 -19.95 -13.07
CA ALA A 546 -14.71 -20.53 -13.71
C ALA A 546 -13.68 -21.07 -12.68
N GLY A 547 -14.14 -21.72 -11.60
CA GLY A 547 -13.28 -22.00 -10.45
C GLY A 547 -12.22 -23.07 -10.66
N ASP A 548 -10.94 -22.67 -10.59
CA ASP A 548 -9.78 -23.56 -10.53
C ASP A 548 -8.80 -23.13 -9.43
N ALA A 549 -9.22 -23.37 -8.18
CA ALA A 549 -8.43 -23.01 -7.00
C ALA A 549 -7.07 -23.75 -6.94
N PRO A 550 -6.96 -25.05 -7.27
CA PRO A 550 -5.66 -25.73 -7.32
C PRO A 550 -4.67 -25.05 -8.28
N THR A 551 -5.09 -24.70 -9.50
CA THR A 551 -4.19 -24.03 -10.46
C THR A 551 -3.81 -22.64 -9.99
N ALA A 552 -4.73 -21.87 -9.40
CA ALA A 552 -4.40 -20.55 -8.84
C ALA A 552 -3.36 -20.61 -7.72
N LEU A 553 -3.45 -21.62 -6.84
CA LEU A 553 -2.45 -21.86 -5.80
C LEU A 553 -1.10 -22.28 -6.40
N ALA A 554 -1.11 -23.12 -7.44
CA ALA A 554 0.08 -23.54 -8.15
C ALA A 554 0.77 -22.34 -8.85
N MET A 555 0.01 -21.47 -9.53
CA MET A 555 0.57 -20.23 -10.12
C MET A 555 1.22 -19.33 -9.07
N ARG A 556 0.61 -19.22 -7.89
CA ARG A 556 1.17 -18.45 -6.78
C ARG A 556 2.48 -19.07 -6.29
N GLU A 557 2.50 -20.38 -6.02
CA GLU A 557 3.72 -21.10 -5.61
C GLU A 557 4.83 -20.93 -6.65
N GLY A 558 4.52 -21.17 -7.92
CA GLY A 558 5.45 -21.01 -9.03
C GLY A 558 6.11 -19.63 -9.08
N ARG A 559 5.32 -18.55 -8.96
CA ARG A 559 5.86 -17.18 -8.95
C ARG A 559 6.71 -16.90 -7.71
N GLU A 560 6.37 -17.46 -6.55
CA GLU A 560 7.21 -17.37 -5.36
C GLU A 560 8.57 -18.06 -5.58
N LEU A 561 8.58 -19.22 -6.24
CA LEU A 561 9.79 -19.94 -6.62
C LEU A 561 10.64 -19.13 -7.62
N LEU A 562 10.04 -18.54 -8.65
CA LEU A 562 10.74 -17.68 -9.62
C LEU A 562 11.35 -16.45 -8.93
N ARG A 563 10.60 -15.78 -8.06
CA ARG A 563 11.10 -14.68 -7.24
C ARG A 563 12.28 -15.10 -6.36
N ALA A 564 12.21 -16.28 -5.75
CA ALA A 564 13.30 -16.81 -4.94
C ALA A 564 14.54 -17.16 -5.80
N ALA A 565 14.33 -17.65 -7.04
CA ALA A 565 15.40 -17.97 -7.98
C ALA A 565 16.21 -16.73 -8.37
N ARG A 566 15.54 -15.60 -8.70
CA ARG A 566 16.16 -14.31 -9.06
C ARG A 566 17.15 -13.77 -8.01
N ARG A 567 17.04 -14.21 -6.76
CA ARG A 567 17.90 -13.78 -5.63
C ARG A 567 18.88 -14.85 -5.17
N SER A 568 18.88 -16.02 -5.80
CA SER A 568 19.70 -17.16 -5.41
C SER A 568 20.94 -17.26 -6.29
N GLY A 569 22.00 -17.90 -5.79
CA GLY A 569 23.12 -18.30 -6.66
C GLY A 569 22.68 -19.32 -7.70
N ALA A 570 23.39 -19.40 -8.83
CA ALA A 570 23.00 -20.15 -10.03
C ALA A 570 22.54 -21.61 -9.78
N ALA A 571 23.24 -22.35 -8.90
CA ALA A 571 22.87 -23.73 -8.58
C ALA A 571 21.50 -23.85 -7.89
N ARG A 572 21.20 -22.94 -6.95
CA ARG A 572 19.90 -22.91 -6.27
C ARG A 572 18.81 -22.34 -7.18
N ALA A 573 19.16 -21.35 -8.03
CA ALA A 573 18.23 -20.77 -8.99
C ALA A 573 17.71 -21.80 -10.01
N ASP A 574 18.58 -22.70 -10.48
CA ASP A 574 18.21 -23.76 -11.43
C ASP A 574 17.18 -24.73 -10.82
N SER A 575 17.42 -25.22 -9.61
CA SER A 575 16.46 -26.07 -8.90
C SER A 575 15.11 -25.38 -8.65
N LEU A 576 15.13 -24.08 -8.31
CA LEU A 576 13.91 -23.30 -8.08
C LEU A 576 13.11 -23.07 -9.37
N THR A 577 13.78 -22.74 -10.48
CA THR A 577 13.12 -22.56 -11.79
C THR A 577 12.57 -23.87 -12.36
N ALA A 578 13.26 -25.01 -12.14
CA ALA A 578 12.73 -26.33 -12.48
C ALA A 578 11.41 -26.65 -11.73
N ARG A 579 11.39 -26.39 -10.42
CA ARG A 579 10.19 -26.56 -9.60
C ARG A 579 9.07 -25.59 -10.00
N ALA A 580 9.43 -24.36 -10.39
CA ALA A 580 8.46 -23.40 -10.89
C ALA A 580 7.79 -23.89 -12.17
N LEU A 581 8.51 -24.48 -13.12
CA LEU A 581 7.92 -25.10 -14.32
C LEU A 581 7.00 -26.28 -13.98
N ILE A 582 7.33 -27.10 -12.99
CA ILE A 582 6.43 -28.17 -12.54
C ILE A 582 5.13 -27.60 -11.97
N SER A 583 5.22 -26.50 -11.21
CA SER A 583 4.08 -25.85 -10.57
C SER A 583 3.22 -25.06 -11.57
N MET A 584 3.86 -24.33 -12.50
CA MET A 584 3.19 -23.45 -13.46
C MET A 584 2.83 -24.13 -14.78
N GLY A 585 3.37 -25.31 -15.06
CA GLY A 585 3.30 -25.93 -16.37
C GLY A 585 4.12 -25.17 -17.43
N ASP A 586 3.64 -25.22 -18.67
CA ASP A 586 4.26 -24.62 -19.85
C ASP A 586 3.97 -23.11 -19.90
N HIS A 587 4.62 -22.37 -19.00
CA HIS A 587 4.38 -20.94 -18.79
C HIS A 587 5.56 -20.07 -19.26
N PRO A 588 5.32 -18.95 -20.00
CA PRO A 588 6.39 -18.15 -20.59
C PRO A 588 7.36 -17.57 -19.55
N GLU A 589 6.86 -17.02 -18.43
CA GLU A 589 7.72 -16.49 -17.36
C GLU A 589 8.67 -17.57 -16.78
N ALA A 590 8.18 -18.79 -16.58
CA ALA A 590 8.97 -19.87 -16.01
C ALA A 590 10.04 -20.37 -16.99
N HIS A 591 9.68 -20.49 -18.27
CA HIS A 591 10.64 -20.80 -19.35
C HIS A 591 11.72 -19.73 -19.49
N PHE A 592 11.33 -18.44 -19.48
CA PHE A 592 12.26 -17.33 -19.55
C PHE A 592 13.28 -17.36 -18.40
N GLU A 593 12.81 -17.47 -17.16
CA GLU A 593 13.69 -17.47 -15.99
C GLU A 593 14.61 -18.68 -15.95
N ARG A 594 14.13 -19.87 -16.32
CA ARG A 594 14.99 -21.06 -16.42
C ARG A 594 16.04 -20.90 -17.51
N GLY A 595 15.64 -20.43 -18.69
CA GLY A 595 16.57 -20.18 -19.81
C GLY A 595 17.68 -19.20 -19.44
N ARG A 596 17.34 -18.10 -18.76
CA ARG A 596 18.32 -17.13 -18.22
C ARG A 596 19.31 -17.80 -17.26
N VAL A 597 18.82 -18.57 -16.29
CA VAL A 597 19.66 -19.25 -15.29
C VAL A 597 20.59 -20.29 -15.92
N LEU A 598 20.11 -21.06 -16.91
CA LEU A 598 20.92 -22.03 -17.63
C LEU A 598 22.01 -21.35 -18.47
N ALA A 599 21.68 -20.21 -19.11
CA ALA A 599 22.65 -19.44 -19.86
C ALA A 599 23.76 -18.87 -18.97
N GLU A 600 23.41 -18.37 -17.77
CA GLU A 600 24.38 -17.92 -16.75
C GLU A 600 25.31 -19.05 -16.25
N ARG A 601 24.90 -20.31 -16.38
CA ARG A 601 25.70 -21.50 -16.06
C ARG A 601 26.54 -22.01 -17.23
N GLY A 602 26.35 -21.46 -18.43
CA GLY A 602 26.99 -21.93 -19.65
C GLY A 602 26.31 -23.13 -20.32
N GLU A 603 25.11 -23.52 -19.88
CA GLU A 603 24.31 -24.61 -20.45
C GLU A 603 23.47 -24.08 -21.63
N LEU A 604 24.17 -23.65 -22.69
CA LEU A 604 23.59 -22.81 -23.74
C LEU A 604 22.52 -23.48 -24.61
N ASP A 605 22.63 -24.78 -24.86
CA ASP A 605 21.67 -25.49 -25.72
C ASP A 605 20.30 -25.63 -25.03
N GLU A 606 20.28 -26.04 -23.76
CA GLU A 606 19.06 -26.10 -22.94
C GLU A 606 18.48 -24.71 -22.68
N ALA A 607 19.35 -23.72 -22.43
CA ALA A 607 18.92 -22.32 -22.29
C ALA A 607 18.17 -21.85 -23.54
N ARG A 608 18.72 -22.14 -24.73
CA ARG A 608 18.11 -21.76 -26.01
C ARG A 608 16.77 -22.44 -26.25
N GLU A 609 16.60 -23.69 -25.84
CA GLU A 609 15.31 -24.38 -25.90
C GLU A 609 14.25 -23.68 -25.05
N HIS A 610 14.56 -23.41 -23.77
CA HIS A 610 13.63 -22.72 -22.87
C HIS A 610 13.32 -21.30 -23.36
N LEU A 611 14.31 -20.54 -23.82
CA LEU A 611 14.12 -19.19 -24.34
C LEU A 611 13.24 -19.15 -25.60
N ARG A 612 13.41 -20.12 -26.52
CA ARG A 612 12.53 -20.26 -27.69
C ARG A 612 11.10 -20.60 -27.28
N ARG A 613 10.94 -21.52 -26.32
CA ARG A 613 9.60 -21.86 -25.82
C ARG A 613 8.90 -20.66 -25.18
N ALA A 614 9.64 -19.83 -24.44
CA ALA A 614 9.11 -18.58 -23.90
C ALA A 614 8.63 -17.60 -24.99
N LEU A 615 9.32 -17.54 -26.14
CA LEU A 615 8.86 -16.72 -27.29
C LEU A 615 7.60 -17.30 -27.95
N GLU A 616 7.53 -18.62 -28.12
CA GLU A 616 6.38 -19.30 -28.69
C GLU A 616 5.11 -19.11 -27.84
N LEU A 617 5.27 -19.13 -26.51
CA LEU A 617 4.20 -18.90 -25.54
C LEU A 617 3.82 -17.42 -25.35
N VAL A 618 4.46 -16.52 -26.09
CA VAL A 618 4.30 -15.06 -26.00
C VAL A 618 4.81 -14.50 -24.65
N PRO A 619 5.93 -13.75 -24.64
CA PRO A 619 6.38 -13.09 -23.42
C PRO A 619 5.37 -12.05 -22.93
N GLU A 620 5.21 -11.97 -21.61
CA GLU A 620 4.18 -11.13 -20.98
C GLU A 620 4.45 -9.63 -21.16
N TYR A 621 5.73 -9.24 -21.28
CA TYR A 621 6.14 -7.85 -21.40
C TYR A 621 7.11 -7.64 -22.57
N ALA A 622 7.06 -6.44 -23.16
CA ALA A 622 7.93 -6.06 -24.29
C ALA A 622 9.43 -6.21 -23.95
N HIS A 623 9.85 -5.76 -22.76
CA HIS A 623 11.24 -5.86 -22.33
C HIS A 623 11.72 -7.31 -22.15
N GLN A 624 10.83 -8.23 -21.74
CA GLN A 624 11.18 -9.66 -21.63
C GLN A 624 11.45 -10.24 -23.02
N ARG A 625 10.62 -9.91 -24.00
CA ARG A 625 10.83 -10.31 -25.40
C ARG A 625 12.18 -9.81 -25.91
N GLU A 626 12.49 -8.52 -25.72
CA GLU A 626 13.77 -7.95 -26.13
C GLU A 626 14.97 -8.64 -25.47
N GLN A 627 14.85 -8.96 -24.17
CA GLN A 627 15.88 -9.71 -23.44
C GLN A 627 16.05 -11.12 -24.01
N ILE A 628 14.96 -11.85 -24.24
CA ILE A 628 15.02 -13.20 -24.82
C ILE A 628 15.68 -13.18 -26.20
N GLU A 629 15.26 -12.26 -27.07
CA GLU A 629 15.86 -12.10 -28.40
C GLU A 629 17.35 -11.73 -28.32
N ALA A 630 17.77 -10.96 -27.31
CA ALA A 630 19.17 -10.65 -27.08
C ALA A 630 19.99 -11.86 -26.61
N TRP A 631 19.45 -12.73 -25.76
CA TRP A 631 20.11 -13.97 -25.33
C TRP A 631 20.23 -15.02 -26.45
N LEU A 632 19.31 -14.99 -27.43
CA LEU A 632 19.31 -15.92 -28.55
C LEU A 632 20.29 -15.55 -29.69
N ARG A 633 20.71 -14.28 -29.75
CA ARG A 633 21.75 -13.78 -30.66
C ARG A 633 23.13 -14.09 -30.09
#